data_AF-A0A5Q0SJI0-F1
#
_entry.id   AF-A0A5Q0SJI0-F1
#
_cell.length_a   1.000
_cell.length_b   1.000
_cell.length_c   1.000
_cell.angle_alpha   90.00
_cell.angle_beta   90.00
_cell.angle_gamma   90.00
#
_symmetry.space_group_name_H-M   'P 1'
#
loop_
_entity.id
_entity.type
_entity.pdbx_description
1 polymer ?
#
loop_
_entity_poly.entity_id
_entity_poly.type
_entity_poly.pdbx_seq_one_letter_code
_entity_poly.pdbx_strand_id
1 'polypeptide(L)'
;MLQEIIGKLNSQNTRYNLYSYYIFKSIEYNLYGVINREQKVKLAKEFGKFSILNGDTIGKIEEMFEKIYLALKSSGYSIIDVKIVTSARTLIGVSGNFLRNIFEIGLNFDWVYNVPYIPGSEIKGVIRSSIDDEELEREIFGSEEEGISQVGFTDAYPIEPVGEELLVPDVMTPHYVGARDETEVKPRPIIFLTIREGVVFRFLIYYRQQELGREICRRLRIAVLQGLGARTSTGYSYFQLREISFR
;
A
#
# COMPACT_ATOMS: atom_id res chain seq x y z
N MET A 1 -32.10 3.15 -15.24
CA MET A 1 -31.51 3.29 -13.90
C MET A 1 -29.98 3.42 -13.92
N LEU A 2 -29.19 2.40 -14.25
CA LEU A 2 -27.71 2.50 -14.18
C LEU A 2 -27.11 3.52 -15.17
N GLN A 3 -27.55 3.51 -16.43
CA GLN A 3 -27.15 4.53 -17.42
C GLN A 3 -27.67 5.93 -17.08
N GLU A 4 -28.77 6.02 -16.35
CA GLU A 4 -29.35 7.28 -15.90
C GLU A 4 -28.58 7.87 -14.72
N ILE A 5 -28.09 7.00 -13.82
CA ILE A 5 -27.14 7.33 -12.76
C ILE A 5 -25.82 7.79 -13.38
N ILE A 6 -25.26 7.04 -14.34
CA ILE A 6 -24.04 7.43 -15.07
C ILE A 6 -24.23 8.78 -15.81
N GLY A 7 -25.38 9.00 -16.45
CA GLY A 7 -25.70 10.26 -17.12
C GLY A 7 -25.84 11.45 -16.15
N LYS A 8 -26.44 11.24 -14.97
CA LYS A 8 -26.54 12.24 -13.89
C LYS A 8 -25.19 12.52 -13.23
N LEU A 9 -24.30 11.54 -13.17
CA LEU A 9 -22.95 11.65 -12.61
C LEU A 9 -21.98 12.38 -13.56
N ASN A 10 -22.10 12.17 -14.88
CA ASN A 10 -21.27 12.87 -15.88
C ASN A 10 -21.70 14.33 -16.12
N SER A 11 -22.92 14.70 -15.72
CA SER A 11 -23.48 16.05 -15.89
C SER A 11 -23.24 16.98 -14.70
N GLN A 12 -22.73 16.47 -13.57
CA GLN A 12 -22.37 17.26 -12.41
C GLN A 12 -20.86 17.33 -12.24
N ASN A 13 -20.37 18.53 -11.89
CA ASN A 13 -18.97 18.89 -11.63
C ASN A 13 -18.42 18.22 -10.35
N THR A 14 -18.89 17.02 -10.03
CA THR A 14 -18.66 16.31 -8.78
C THR A 14 -17.31 15.60 -8.86
N ARG A 15 -16.33 16.05 -8.08
CA ARG A 15 -15.06 15.32 -7.92
C ARG A 15 -15.31 14.05 -7.12
N TYR A 16 -15.37 12.91 -7.81
CA TYR A 16 -15.44 11.60 -7.17
C TYR A 16 -14.14 11.29 -6.41
N ASN A 17 -14.25 10.55 -5.31
CA ASN A 17 -13.06 9.87 -4.79
C ASN A 17 -12.66 8.75 -5.78
N LEU A 18 -11.38 8.39 -5.77
CA LEU A 18 -10.78 7.47 -6.74
C LEU A 18 -11.40 6.07 -6.66
N TYR A 19 -11.82 5.66 -5.47
CA TYR A 19 -12.50 4.38 -5.26
C TYR A 19 -13.87 4.33 -5.95
N SER A 20 -14.71 5.36 -5.78
CA SER A 20 -15.99 5.46 -6.48
C SER A 20 -15.79 5.51 -7.99
N TYR A 21 -14.80 6.29 -8.45
CA TYR A 21 -14.44 6.33 -9.87
C TYR A 21 -14.06 4.94 -10.41
N TYR A 22 -13.28 4.18 -9.66
CA TYR A 22 -12.96 2.79 -9.97
C TYR A 22 -14.20 1.90 -10.08
N ILE A 23 -15.11 1.96 -9.12
CA ILE A 23 -16.33 1.14 -9.16
C ILE A 23 -17.16 1.44 -10.40
N PHE A 24 -17.39 2.72 -10.72
CA PHE A 24 -18.14 3.10 -11.92
C PHE A 24 -17.48 2.61 -13.19
N LYS A 25 -16.17 2.82 -13.32
CA LYS A 25 -15.40 2.35 -14.46
C LYS A 25 -15.44 0.82 -14.55
N SER A 26 -15.24 0.12 -13.44
CA SER A 26 -15.31 -1.35 -13.41
C SER A 26 -16.68 -1.87 -13.88
N ILE A 27 -17.79 -1.22 -13.49
CA ILE A 27 -19.12 -1.62 -13.95
C ILE A 27 -19.30 -1.33 -15.44
N GLU A 28 -18.91 -0.13 -15.90
CA GLU A 28 -18.92 0.24 -17.31
C GLU A 28 -18.19 -0.83 -18.15
N TYR A 29 -16.97 -1.20 -17.74
CA TYR A 29 -16.18 -2.18 -18.47
C TYR A 29 -16.73 -3.60 -18.40
N ASN A 30 -17.26 -4.04 -17.26
CA ASN A 30 -17.88 -5.36 -17.14
C ASN A 30 -19.13 -5.50 -18.05
N LEU A 31 -19.81 -4.39 -18.35
CA LEU A 31 -20.99 -4.39 -19.23
C LEU A 31 -20.63 -4.36 -20.72
N TYR A 32 -19.52 -3.71 -21.11
CA TYR A 32 -19.14 -3.53 -22.53
C TYR A 32 -18.11 -4.54 -23.07
N GLY A 33 -17.61 -5.47 -22.25
CA GLY A 33 -16.71 -6.56 -22.69
C GLY A 33 -15.21 -6.23 -22.61
N VAL A 34 -14.39 -7.15 -23.14
CA VAL A 34 -12.91 -7.19 -22.95
C VAL A 34 -12.22 -5.89 -23.37
N ILE A 35 -11.56 -5.23 -22.42
CA ILE A 35 -10.80 -4.00 -22.66
C ILE A 35 -9.55 -4.31 -23.48
N ASN A 36 -9.34 -3.56 -24.57
CA ASN A 36 -8.10 -3.68 -25.34
C ASN A 36 -6.92 -2.97 -24.63
N ARG A 37 -5.69 -3.25 -25.07
CA ARG A 37 -4.47 -2.74 -24.43
C ARG A 37 -4.44 -1.20 -24.38
N GLU A 38 -4.80 -0.54 -25.47
CA GLU A 38 -4.74 0.93 -25.57
C GLU A 38 -5.72 1.61 -24.60
N GLN A 39 -6.92 1.05 -24.45
CA GLN A 39 -7.91 1.51 -23.50
C GLN A 39 -7.42 1.35 -22.06
N LYS A 40 -6.80 0.20 -21.71
CA LYS A 40 -6.18 0.01 -20.38
C LYS A 40 -5.10 1.06 -20.12
N VAL A 41 -4.21 1.35 -21.08
CA VAL A 41 -3.17 2.38 -20.91
C VAL A 41 -3.80 3.76 -20.67
N LYS A 42 -4.80 4.14 -21.47
CA LYS A 42 -5.48 5.44 -21.34
C LYS A 42 -6.11 5.59 -19.96
N LEU A 43 -6.78 4.54 -19.51
CA LEU A 43 -7.45 4.52 -18.22
C LEU A 43 -6.45 4.55 -17.06
N ALA A 44 -5.35 3.80 -17.13
CA ALA A 44 -4.31 3.84 -16.10
C ALA A 44 -3.76 5.26 -15.93
N LYS A 45 -3.48 5.96 -17.05
CA LYS A 45 -3.05 7.37 -17.02
C LYS A 45 -4.10 8.29 -16.38
N GLU A 46 -5.38 7.99 -16.59
CA GLU A 46 -6.47 8.75 -15.99
C GLU A 46 -6.57 8.53 -14.48
N PHE A 47 -6.43 7.28 -14.00
CA PHE A 47 -6.31 7.00 -12.56
C PHE A 47 -5.12 7.71 -11.93
N GLY A 48 -3.96 7.75 -12.61
CA GLY A 48 -2.79 8.51 -12.17
C GLY A 48 -3.11 9.98 -11.95
N LYS A 49 -3.73 10.64 -12.94
CA LYS A 49 -4.13 12.06 -12.86
C LYS A 49 -5.08 12.38 -11.70
N PHE A 50 -5.97 11.45 -11.36
CA PHE A 50 -6.90 11.63 -10.23
C PHE A 50 -6.31 11.22 -8.88
N SER A 51 -5.15 10.57 -8.86
CA SER A 51 -4.45 10.15 -7.64
C SER A 51 -3.59 11.26 -7.05
N ILE A 52 -4.16 12.43 -6.78
CA ILE A 52 -3.40 13.54 -6.18
C ILE A 52 -3.59 13.52 -4.67
N LEU A 53 -2.49 13.43 -3.93
CA LEU A 53 -2.49 13.59 -2.48
C LEU A 53 -2.61 15.09 -2.14
N ASN A 54 -3.78 15.50 -1.68
CA ASN A 54 -4.06 16.90 -1.34
C ASN A 54 -3.83 17.18 0.16
N GLY A 55 -3.69 18.47 0.50
CA GLY A 55 -3.46 18.92 1.87
C GLY A 55 -4.58 18.55 2.84
N ASP A 56 -5.84 18.52 2.39
CA ASP A 56 -6.99 18.17 3.23
C ASP A 56 -6.95 16.69 3.66
N THR A 57 -6.61 15.79 2.72
CA THR A 57 -6.43 14.36 2.99
C THR A 57 -5.27 14.14 3.94
N ILE A 58 -4.14 14.81 3.72
CA ILE A 58 -2.98 14.76 4.62
C ILE A 58 -3.38 15.24 6.02
N GLY A 59 -4.09 16.36 6.13
CA GLY A 59 -4.56 16.90 7.41
C GLY A 59 -5.44 15.91 8.18
N LYS A 60 -6.33 15.19 7.49
CA LYS A 60 -7.17 14.13 8.09
C LYS A 60 -6.35 12.92 8.55
N ILE A 61 -5.35 12.50 7.77
CA ILE A 61 -4.45 11.39 8.11
C ILE A 61 -3.60 11.77 9.33
N GLU A 62 -3.08 13.00 9.37
CA GLU A 62 -2.34 13.53 10.52
C GLU A 62 -3.23 13.59 11.77
N GLU A 63 -4.47 14.09 11.65
CA GLU A 63 -5.44 14.09 12.76
C GLU A 63 -5.74 12.67 13.25
N MET A 64 -5.87 11.70 12.34
CA MET A 64 -6.04 10.29 12.67
C MET A 64 -4.83 9.76 13.46
N PHE A 65 -3.61 10.01 13.00
CA PHE A 65 -2.40 9.56 13.70
C PHE A 65 -2.28 10.19 15.08
N GLU A 66 -2.61 11.48 15.25
CA GLU A 66 -2.60 12.13 16.56
C GLU A 66 -3.66 11.53 17.51
N LYS A 67 -4.86 11.20 17.01
CA LYS A 67 -5.87 10.47 17.81
C LYS A 67 -5.39 9.09 18.24
N ILE A 68 -4.80 8.32 17.32
CA ILE A 68 -4.25 6.99 17.61
C ILE A 68 -3.11 7.11 18.63
N TYR A 69 -2.20 8.07 18.43
CA TYR A 69 -1.10 8.34 19.34
C TYR A 69 -1.59 8.63 20.77
N LEU A 70 -2.52 9.57 20.93
CA LEU A 70 -3.08 9.92 22.24
C LEU A 70 -3.78 8.72 22.90
N ALA A 71 -4.54 7.93 22.14
CA ALA A 71 -5.19 6.74 22.63
C ALA A 71 -4.18 5.69 23.12
N LEU A 72 -3.14 5.40 22.34
CA LEU A 72 -2.07 4.47 22.69
C LEU A 72 -1.28 4.95 23.91
N LYS A 73 -0.96 6.24 23.99
CA LYS A 73 -0.24 6.83 25.11
C LYS A 73 -1.05 6.75 26.40
N SER A 74 -2.35 7.10 26.34
CA SER A 74 -3.27 6.98 27.48
C SER A 74 -3.46 5.54 27.95
N SER A 75 -3.24 4.56 27.06
CA SER A 75 -3.29 3.13 27.37
C SER A 75 -1.97 2.56 27.91
N GLY A 76 -0.96 3.41 28.11
CA GLY A 76 0.34 3.03 28.70
C GLY A 76 1.33 2.39 27.71
N TYR A 77 1.14 2.54 26.40
CA TYR A 77 2.10 2.04 25.41
C TYR A 77 3.25 3.04 25.18
N SER A 78 4.43 2.49 24.94
CA SER A 78 5.54 3.20 24.31
C SER A 78 5.34 3.17 22.80
N ILE A 79 5.66 4.28 22.11
CA ILE A 79 5.34 4.45 20.70
C ILE A 79 6.60 4.85 19.94
N ILE A 80 6.83 4.19 18.81
CA ILE A 80 7.82 4.56 17.81
C ILE A 80 7.06 5.08 16.59
N ASP A 81 7.25 6.35 16.27
CA ASP A 81 6.74 7.00 15.08
C ASP A 81 7.76 6.83 13.94
N VAL A 82 7.35 6.17 12.87
CA VAL A 82 8.23 5.79 11.76
C VAL A 82 7.78 6.47 10.49
N LYS A 83 8.73 7.11 9.79
CA LYS A 83 8.55 7.59 8.43
C LYS A 83 9.50 6.90 7.48
N ILE A 84 8.96 6.33 6.42
CA ILE A 84 9.71 5.69 5.33
C ILE A 84 9.37 6.37 4.01
N VAL A 85 10.33 6.44 3.09
CA VAL A 85 10.14 6.98 1.75
C VAL A 85 10.32 5.88 0.71
N THR A 86 9.47 5.83 -0.30
CA THR A 86 9.62 4.89 -1.42
C THR A 86 10.87 5.27 -2.23
N SER A 87 11.83 4.35 -2.38
CA SER A 87 13.04 4.56 -3.19
C SER A 87 12.93 3.95 -4.59
N ALA A 88 11.90 3.15 -4.82
CA ALA A 88 11.51 2.61 -6.12
C ALA A 88 9.97 2.68 -6.25
N ARG A 89 9.45 2.34 -7.43
CA ARG A 89 8.00 2.12 -7.61
C ARG A 89 7.54 1.01 -6.69
N THR A 90 6.40 1.22 -6.04
CA THR A 90 5.94 0.33 -4.97
C THR A 90 4.63 -0.35 -5.33
N LEU A 91 4.60 -1.65 -5.09
CA LEU A 91 3.44 -2.52 -5.24
C LEU A 91 3.05 -3.10 -3.88
N ILE A 92 1.88 -2.73 -3.39
CA ILE A 92 1.35 -3.17 -2.10
C ILE A 92 -0.02 -3.81 -2.31
N GLY A 93 -0.26 -4.98 -1.73
CA GLY A 93 -1.55 -5.65 -1.88
C GLY A 93 -1.90 -6.00 -3.33
N VAL A 94 -1.00 -6.68 -4.04
CA VAL A 94 -1.21 -7.14 -5.45
C VAL A 94 -2.50 -7.98 -5.60
N SER A 95 -2.92 -8.65 -4.54
CA SER A 95 -4.17 -9.42 -4.46
C SER A 95 -5.40 -8.60 -4.06
N GLY A 96 -5.22 -7.33 -3.70
CA GLY A 96 -6.27 -6.40 -3.26
C GLY A 96 -7.36 -6.19 -4.32
N ASN A 97 -8.53 -5.72 -3.87
CA ASN A 97 -9.71 -5.62 -4.74
C ASN A 97 -9.76 -4.34 -5.57
N PHE A 98 -9.12 -3.27 -5.09
CA PHE A 98 -9.05 -2.02 -5.83
C PHE A 98 -8.20 -2.22 -7.10
N LEU A 99 -8.66 -1.71 -8.24
CA LEU A 99 -8.03 -1.82 -9.58
C LEU A 99 -7.96 -3.21 -10.22
N ARG A 100 -8.01 -4.29 -9.43
CA ARG A 100 -7.81 -5.67 -9.89
C ARG A 100 -8.75 -6.11 -11.02
N ASN A 101 -10.02 -5.72 -11.00
CA ASN A 101 -10.98 -6.12 -12.04
C ASN A 101 -10.65 -5.53 -13.41
N ILE A 102 -9.94 -4.40 -13.45
CA ILE A 102 -9.59 -3.68 -14.68
C ILE A 102 -8.16 -4.02 -15.13
N PHE A 103 -7.23 -4.03 -14.18
CA PHE A 103 -5.78 -4.08 -14.42
C PHE A 103 -5.13 -5.41 -14.04
N GLU A 104 -5.90 -6.40 -13.57
CA GLU A 104 -5.47 -7.74 -13.11
C GLU A 104 -4.63 -7.72 -11.82
N ILE A 105 -3.85 -6.67 -11.60
CA ILE A 105 -3.10 -6.40 -10.37
C ILE A 105 -3.87 -5.39 -9.53
N GLY A 106 -4.07 -5.75 -8.26
CA GLY A 106 -4.72 -4.91 -7.28
C GLY A 106 -3.75 -4.04 -6.49
N LEU A 107 -4.34 -3.22 -5.60
CA LEU A 107 -3.63 -2.41 -4.64
C LEU A 107 -4.42 -2.36 -3.32
N ASN A 108 -3.75 -2.31 -2.17
CA ASN A 108 -4.41 -1.95 -0.91
C ASN A 108 -4.76 -0.46 -0.93
N PHE A 109 -6.04 -0.15 -0.75
CA PHE A 109 -6.55 1.21 -0.90
C PHE A 109 -7.62 1.49 0.14
N ASP A 110 -7.45 2.59 0.88
CA ASP A 110 -8.42 3.07 1.84
C ASP A 110 -9.39 4.02 1.14
N TRP A 111 -10.68 3.65 1.09
CA TRP A 111 -11.72 4.44 0.44
C TRP A 111 -12.16 5.67 1.24
N VAL A 112 -11.88 5.72 2.54
CA VAL A 112 -12.23 6.84 3.44
C VAL A 112 -11.24 7.98 3.24
N TYR A 113 -9.95 7.68 3.30
CA TYR A 113 -8.88 8.67 3.05
C TYR A 113 -8.57 8.85 1.57
N ASN A 114 -9.06 7.93 0.72
CA ASN A 114 -8.86 7.93 -0.72
C ASN A 114 -7.38 7.84 -1.11
N VAL A 115 -6.62 6.98 -0.44
CA VAL A 115 -5.19 6.79 -0.63
C VAL A 115 -4.81 5.30 -0.55
N PRO A 116 -3.72 4.89 -1.21
CA PRO A 116 -3.10 3.61 -0.94
C PRO A 116 -2.49 3.58 0.47
N TYR A 117 -2.45 2.39 1.07
CA TYR A 117 -1.85 2.20 2.39
C TYR A 117 -1.08 0.88 2.44
N ILE A 118 -0.11 0.79 3.35
CA ILE A 118 0.59 -0.47 3.68
C ILE A 118 -0.07 -1.05 4.92
N PRO A 119 -0.64 -2.27 4.86
CA PRO A 119 -1.21 -2.91 6.03
C PRO A 119 -0.16 -3.10 7.13
N GLY A 120 -0.55 -2.83 8.38
CA GLY A 120 0.30 -3.09 9.55
C GLY A 120 0.72 -4.56 9.67
N SER A 121 -0.11 -5.48 9.13
CA SER A 121 0.21 -6.90 9.04
C SER A 121 1.33 -7.21 8.03
N GLU A 122 1.43 -6.49 6.92
CA GLU A 122 2.54 -6.63 5.97
C GLU A 122 3.84 -6.14 6.63
N ILE A 123 3.80 -5.00 7.31
CA ILE A 123 4.95 -4.45 8.06
C ILE A 123 5.40 -5.42 9.15
N LYS A 124 4.45 -5.93 9.95
CA LYS A 124 4.69 -6.96 10.96
C LYS A 124 5.33 -8.19 10.34
N GLY A 125 4.82 -8.66 9.20
CA GLY A 125 5.32 -9.84 8.50
C GLY A 125 6.77 -9.72 8.06
N VAL A 126 7.16 -8.59 7.47
CA VAL A 126 8.55 -8.36 7.02
C VAL A 126 9.50 -8.23 8.20
N ILE A 127 9.11 -7.51 9.26
CA ILE A 127 9.93 -7.39 10.48
C ILE A 127 10.08 -8.77 11.12
N ARG A 128 9.00 -9.55 11.21
CA ARG A 128 9.01 -10.92 11.73
C ARG A 128 9.96 -11.81 10.94
N SER A 129 9.90 -11.79 9.61
CA SER A 129 10.81 -12.59 8.77
C SER A 129 12.27 -12.16 8.84
N SER A 130 12.56 -10.98 9.39
CA SER A 130 13.93 -10.51 9.60
C SER A 130 14.55 -11.02 10.90
N ILE A 131 13.79 -11.74 11.74
CA ILE A 131 14.26 -12.34 12.99
C ILE A 131 14.58 -13.81 12.74
N ASP A 132 15.86 -14.17 12.82
CA ASP A 132 16.32 -15.56 12.64
C ASP A 132 16.20 -16.41 13.91
N ASP A 133 16.08 -15.76 15.07
CA ASP A 133 15.98 -16.40 16.37
C ASP A 133 14.51 -16.66 16.72
N GLU A 134 14.11 -17.94 16.70
CA GLU A 134 12.74 -18.36 16.97
C GLU A 134 12.27 -17.99 18.39
N GLU A 135 13.15 -18.00 19.39
CA GLU A 135 12.78 -17.69 20.77
C GLU A 135 12.43 -16.20 20.89
N LEU A 136 13.29 -15.35 20.33
CA LEU A 136 13.06 -13.91 20.26
C LEU A 136 11.84 -13.54 19.39
N GLU A 137 11.63 -14.26 18.29
CA GLU A 137 10.46 -14.07 17.44
C GLU A 137 9.17 -14.31 18.21
N ARG A 138 9.11 -15.43 18.95
CA ARG A 138 7.94 -15.79 19.79
C ARG A 138 7.75 -14.82 20.94
N GLU A 139 8.83 -14.34 21.57
CA GLU A 139 8.76 -13.32 22.62
C GLU A 139 8.10 -12.01 22.10
N ILE A 140 8.50 -11.56 20.92
CA ILE A 140 8.03 -10.28 20.35
C ILE A 140 6.60 -10.40 19.78
N PHE A 141 6.36 -11.44 18.99
CA PHE A 141 5.14 -11.55 18.18
C PHE A 141 4.10 -12.54 18.70
N GLY A 142 4.46 -13.32 19.72
CA GLY A 142 3.64 -14.39 20.27
C GLY A 142 3.67 -15.67 19.42
N SER A 143 3.13 -16.73 20.00
CA SER A 143 2.88 -18.02 19.35
C SER A 143 1.48 -18.51 19.71
N GLU A 144 1.00 -19.57 19.05
CA GLU A 144 -0.28 -20.19 19.42
C GLU A 144 -0.26 -20.75 20.86
N GLU A 145 0.92 -21.06 21.37
CA GLU A 145 1.13 -21.68 22.69
C GLU A 145 1.44 -20.65 23.80
N GLU A 146 2.17 -19.57 23.50
CA GLU A 146 2.70 -18.61 24.51
C GLU A 146 1.93 -17.28 24.56
N GLY A 147 0.96 -17.07 23.68
CA GLY A 147 -0.02 -15.99 23.78
C GLY A 147 0.24 -14.75 22.91
N ILE A 148 -0.39 -13.64 23.29
CA ILE A 148 -0.63 -12.44 22.45
C ILE A 148 0.66 -11.64 22.20
N SER A 149 0.87 -11.22 20.95
CA SER A 149 1.89 -10.27 20.48
C SER A 149 2.06 -9.07 21.42
N GLN A 150 3.28 -8.83 21.91
CA GLN A 150 3.62 -7.70 22.79
C GLN A 150 3.80 -6.38 22.01
N VAL A 151 3.82 -6.46 20.68
CA VAL A 151 3.99 -5.35 19.75
C VAL A 151 2.81 -5.27 18.80
N GLY A 152 2.31 -4.06 18.55
CA GLY A 152 1.32 -3.75 17.53
C GLY A 152 1.85 -2.76 16.50
N PHE A 153 1.28 -2.83 15.30
CA PHE A 153 1.65 -2.04 14.14
C PHE A 153 0.39 -1.43 13.55
N THR A 154 0.40 -0.12 13.31
CA THR A 154 -0.67 0.52 12.55
C THR A 154 -0.43 0.34 11.06
N ASP A 155 -1.46 0.57 10.27
CA ASP A 155 -1.32 0.76 8.83
C ASP A 155 -0.47 2.01 8.54
N ALA A 156 0.28 1.96 7.43
CA ALA A 156 1.07 3.08 6.96
C ALA A 156 0.34 3.86 5.87
N TYR A 157 0.28 5.18 6.03
CA TYR A 157 -0.40 6.09 5.12
C TYR A 157 0.56 7.15 4.57
N PRO A 158 0.32 7.63 3.34
CA PRO A 158 1.14 8.69 2.75
C PRO A 158 0.83 10.03 3.43
N ILE A 159 1.88 10.76 3.84
CA ILE A 159 1.76 11.98 4.65
C ILE A 159 2.37 13.24 4.02
N GLU A 160 3.14 13.13 2.94
CA GLU A 160 3.75 14.29 2.28
C GLU A 160 3.23 14.46 0.85
N PRO A 161 2.92 15.70 0.44
CA PRO A 161 2.46 15.96 -0.91
C PRO A 161 3.60 15.68 -1.89
N VAL A 162 3.27 14.96 -2.97
CA VAL A 162 4.25 14.54 -3.97
C VAL A 162 4.39 15.60 -5.08
N GLY A 163 3.50 16.60 -5.11
CA GLY A 163 3.41 17.60 -6.19
C GLY A 163 2.94 17.04 -7.55
N GLU A 164 2.86 15.71 -7.66
CA GLU A 164 2.53 14.94 -8.86
C GLU A 164 1.53 13.81 -8.54
N GLU A 165 1.28 12.96 -9.55
CA GLU A 165 0.43 11.77 -9.46
C GLU A 165 1.00 10.73 -8.47
N LEU A 166 0.23 10.34 -7.46
CA LEU A 166 0.61 9.34 -6.46
C LEU A 166 0.73 7.94 -7.05
N LEU A 167 -0.18 7.59 -7.97
CA LEU A 167 -0.18 6.34 -8.71
C LEU A 167 0.32 6.57 -10.13
N VAL A 168 1.24 5.71 -10.59
CA VAL A 168 1.82 5.77 -11.93
C VAL A 168 1.58 4.46 -12.67
N PRO A 169 1.20 4.50 -13.97
CA PRO A 169 1.05 3.29 -14.79
C PRO A 169 2.38 2.58 -14.98
N ASP A 170 2.35 1.26 -14.95
CA ASP A 170 3.49 0.39 -15.28
C ASP A 170 3.06 -0.83 -16.09
N VAL A 171 4.03 -1.55 -16.66
CA VAL A 171 3.81 -2.74 -17.47
C VAL A 171 4.76 -3.86 -17.06
N MET A 172 4.19 -5.01 -16.74
CA MET A 172 4.93 -6.26 -16.52
C MET A 172 4.58 -7.18 -17.66
N THR A 173 5.59 -7.77 -18.29
CA THR A 173 5.38 -8.74 -19.36
C THR A 173 5.93 -10.08 -18.90
N PRO A 174 5.13 -10.98 -18.32
CA PRO A 174 5.57 -12.35 -18.08
C PRO A 174 5.75 -13.06 -19.42
N HIS A 175 6.90 -13.69 -19.60
CA HIS A 175 7.26 -14.40 -20.84
C HIS A 175 7.08 -15.92 -20.70
N TYR A 176 7.50 -16.48 -19.57
CA TYR A 176 7.58 -17.93 -19.36
C TYR A 176 6.41 -18.56 -18.59
N VAL A 177 5.31 -17.82 -18.39
CA VAL A 177 4.18 -18.34 -17.59
C VAL A 177 3.48 -19.47 -18.35
N GLY A 178 3.71 -20.71 -17.90
CA GLY A 178 3.15 -21.93 -18.49
C GLY A 178 3.85 -22.43 -19.75
N ALA A 179 5.04 -21.91 -20.09
CA ALA A 179 5.85 -22.37 -21.22
C ALA A 179 6.86 -23.43 -20.75
N ARG A 180 7.00 -24.54 -21.49
CA ARG A 180 8.00 -25.59 -21.20
C ARG A 180 9.32 -25.35 -21.91
N ASP A 181 9.29 -24.66 -23.04
CA ASP A 181 10.44 -24.31 -23.86
C ASP A 181 10.27 -22.92 -24.50
N GLU A 182 11.31 -22.45 -25.20
CA GLU A 182 11.35 -21.15 -25.88
C GLU A 182 10.31 -21.01 -27.01
N THR A 183 9.80 -22.11 -27.56
CA THR A 183 8.82 -22.08 -28.67
C THR A 183 7.40 -21.83 -28.16
N GLU A 184 7.12 -22.15 -26.90
CA GLU A 184 5.83 -21.93 -26.24
C GLU A 184 5.70 -20.56 -25.56
N VAL A 185 6.80 -19.78 -25.51
CA VAL A 185 6.86 -18.45 -24.89
C VAL A 185 5.89 -17.49 -25.58
N LYS A 186 4.94 -16.96 -24.81
CA LYS A 186 3.96 -15.97 -25.27
C LYS A 186 3.99 -14.78 -24.33
N PRO A 187 4.70 -13.69 -24.68
CA PRO A 187 4.74 -12.48 -23.86
C PRO A 187 3.33 -11.90 -23.69
N ARG A 188 2.91 -11.70 -22.43
CA ARG A 188 1.60 -11.10 -22.11
C ARG A 188 1.78 -9.81 -21.33
N PRO A 189 1.76 -8.63 -21.98
CA PRO A 189 1.88 -7.37 -21.27
C PRO A 189 0.67 -7.12 -20.37
N ILE A 190 0.91 -6.99 -19.07
CA ILE A 190 -0.06 -6.66 -18.02
C ILE A 190 0.18 -5.21 -17.64
N ILE A 191 -0.82 -4.36 -17.86
CA ILE A 191 -0.79 -2.94 -17.47
C ILE A 191 -1.43 -2.80 -16.10
N PHE A 192 -0.75 -2.11 -15.19
CA PHE A 192 -1.22 -1.88 -13.82
C PHE A 192 -0.77 -0.53 -13.29
N LEU A 193 -1.19 -0.20 -12.07
CA LEU A 193 -0.80 1.02 -11.36
C LEU A 193 0.11 0.68 -10.18
N THR A 194 1.12 1.52 -9.97
CA THR A 194 2.07 1.44 -8.85
C THR A 194 2.09 2.74 -8.08
N ILE A 195 2.54 2.72 -6.84
CA ILE A 195 2.84 3.94 -6.10
C ILE A 195 4.17 4.48 -6.57
N ARG A 196 4.24 5.79 -6.78
CA ARG A 196 5.46 6.48 -7.20
C ARG A 196 6.59 6.35 -6.18
N GLU A 197 7.83 6.49 -6.65
CA GLU A 197 8.98 6.78 -5.82
C GLU A 197 8.91 8.18 -5.17
N GLY A 198 9.58 8.38 -4.04
CA GLY A 198 9.60 9.65 -3.30
C GLY A 198 8.38 9.88 -2.39
N VAL A 199 7.47 8.93 -2.27
CA VAL A 199 6.27 9.03 -1.42
C VAL A 199 6.62 8.65 0.01
N VAL A 200 6.26 9.52 0.96
CA VAL A 200 6.55 9.30 2.39
C VAL A 200 5.35 8.68 3.07
N PHE A 201 5.56 7.49 3.63
CA PHE A 201 4.58 6.80 4.46
C PHE A 201 4.94 6.94 5.94
N ARG A 202 3.93 7.19 6.77
CA ARG A 202 4.03 7.19 8.23
C ARG A 202 3.25 6.04 8.81
N PHE A 203 3.78 5.39 9.84
CA PHE A 203 3.07 4.43 10.67
C PHE A 203 3.62 4.44 12.10
N LEU A 204 2.84 3.88 13.03
CA LEU A 204 3.20 3.78 14.43
C LEU A 204 3.44 2.32 14.81
N ILE A 205 4.50 2.09 15.58
CA ILE A 205 4.74 0.83 16.28
C ILE A 205 4.53 1.08 17.77
N TYR A 206 3.74 0.25 18.43
CA TYR A 206 3.44 0.41 19.86
C TYR A 206 3.65 -0.88 20.63
N TYR A 207 4.21 -0.74 21.84
CA TYR A 207 4.64 -1.87 22.67
C TYR A 207 4.65 -1.48 24.15
N ARG A 208 4.60 -2.46 25.06
CA ARG A 208 4.61 -2.20 26.51
C ARG A 208 5.98 -2.33 27.15
N GLN A 209 6.74 -3.36 26.78
CA GLN A 209 8.03 -3.64 27.40
C GLN A 209 9.14 -2.79 26.79
N GLN A 210 9.72 -1.88 27.58
CA GLN A 210 10.69 -0.91 27.06
C GLN A 210 11.93 -1.56 26.42
N GLU A 211 12.37 -2.71 26.93
CA GLU A 211 13.53 -3.45 26.44
C GLU A 211 13.38 -3.88 24.97
N LEU A 212 12.15 -4.15 24.51
CA LEU A 212 11.88 -4.56 23.12
C LEU A 212 12.09 -3.42 22.11
N GLY A 213 12.03 -2.15 22.54
CA GLY A 213 12.06 -1.01 21.63
C GLY A 213 13.34 -0.91 20.80
N ARG A 214 14.49 -1.29 21.36
CA ARG A 214 15.77 -1.30 20.64
C ARG A 214 15.81 -2.37 19.57
N GLU A 215 15.34 -3.56 19.91
CA GLU A 215 15.36 -4.69 18.98
C GLU A 215 14.39 -4.48 17.82
N ILE A 216 13.17 -3.99 18.10
CA ILE A 216 12.19 -3.59 17.07
C ILE A 216 12.80 -2.56 16.11
N CYS A 217 13.46 -1.52 16.64
CA CYS A 217 14.13 -0.51 15.80
C CYS A 217 15.24 -1.12 14.92
N ARG A 218 16.01 -2.07 15.45
CA ARG A 218 17.07 -2.75 14.70
C ARG A 218 16.50 -3.59 13.56
N ARG A 219 15.46 -4.38 13.84
CA ARG A 219 14.78 -5.23 12.86
C ARG A 219 14.02 -4.42 11.81
N LEU A 220 13.39 -3.32 12.21
CA LEU A 220 12.77 -2.37 11.29
C LEU A 220 13.76 -1.86 10.23
N ARG A 221 14.98 -1.48 10.63
CA ARG A 221 16.01 -1.03 9.68
C ARG A 221 16.36 -2.10 8.65
N ILE A 222 16.48 -3.35 9.09
CA ILE A 222 16.76 -4.50 8.21
C ILE A 222 15.58 -4.76 7.28
N ALA A 223 14.36 -4.77 7.82
CA ALA A 223 13.12 -4.96 7.06
C ALA A 223 12.94 -3.92 5.94
N VAL A 224 13.20 -2.64 6.24
CA VAL A 224 13.12 -1.56 5.24
C VAL A 224 14.12 -1.76 4.10
N LEU A 225 15.33 -2.25 4.39
CA LEU A 225 16.35 -2.54 3.38
C LEU A 225 15.97 -3.72 2.48
N GLN A 226 15.25 -4.72 3.00
CA GLN A 226 14.78 -5.86 2.23
C GLN A 226 13.59 -5.52 1.31
N GLY A 227 12.91 -4.40 1.58
CA GLY A 227 11.73 -3.93 0.86
C GLY A 227 10.43 -4.34 1.54
N LEU A 228 9.41 -3.49 1.44
CA LEU A 228 8.11 -3.66 2.08
C LEU A 228 7.01 -3.79 1.01
N GLY A 229 6.52 -5.00 0.78
CA GLY A 229 5.43 -5.24 -0.17
C GLY A 229 5.76 -6.35 -1.17
N ALA A 230 5.14 -6.27 -2.35
CA ALA A 230 5.25 -7.33 -3.35
C ALA A 230 6.41 -7.07 -4.33
N ARG A 231 6.91 -8.17 -4.93
CA ARG A 231 7.81 -8.16 -6.10
C ARG A 231 9.16 -7.46 -5.86
N THR A 232 9.65 -7.50 -4.61
CA THR A 232 10.97 -6.97 -4.21
C THR A 232 12.13 -7.55 -5.02
N SER A 233 12.09 -8.85 -5.32
CA SER A 233 13.10 -9.52 -6.17
C SER A 233 13.19 -8.99 -7.61
N THR A 234 12.19 -8.24 -8.08
CA THR A 234 12.15 -7.63 -9.41
C THR A 234 12.36 -6.11 -9.41
N GLY A 235 12.78 -5.53 -8.28
CA GLY A 235 13.12 -4.11 -8.18
C GLY A 235 12.02 -3.20 -7.62
N TYR A 236 10.86 -3.74 -7.23
CA TYR A 236 9.74 -2.96 -6.69
C TYR A 236 9.77 -2.86 -5.16
N SER A 237 9.06 -1.89 -4.61
CA SER A 237 8.71 -1.83 -3.19
C SER A 237 9.92 -1.71 -2.26
N TYR A 238 10.98 -1.05 -2.73
CA TYR A 238 12.10 -0.63 -1.90
C TYR A 238 11.80 0.70 -1.22
N PHE A 239 12.25 0.80 0.03
CA PHE A 239 12.05 1.97 0.87
C PHE A 239 13.36 2.40 1.51
N GLN A 240 13.41 3.65 1.93
CA GLN A 240 14.45 4.19 2.77
C GLN A 240 13.83 4.71 4.06
N LEU A 241 14.54 4.50 5.17
CA LEU A 241 14.14 5.03 6.45
C LEU A 241 14.43 6.54 6.47
N ARG A 242 13.39 7.35 6.68
CA ARG A 242 13.52 8.81 6.72
C ARG A 242 13.62 9.34 8.14
N GLU A 243 12.75 8.88 9.03
CA GLU A 243 12.70 9.35 10.43
C GLU A 243 12.25 8.22 11.35
N ILE A 244 12.86 8.12 12.53
CA ILE A 244 12.36 7.33 13.67
C ILE A 244 12.34 8.26 14.87
N SER A 245 11.16 8.42 15.46
CA SER A 245 10.93 9.28 16.62
C SER A 245 10.31 8.47 17.74
N PHE A 246 10.96 8.45 18.91
CA PHE A 246 10.41 7.84 20.12
C PHE A 246 9.49 8.86 20.78
N ARG A 247 8.18 8.55 20.87
CA ARG A 247 7.16 9.46 21.41
C ARG A 247 6.45 8.87 22.64
#